data_AF-A0A955AXJ6-F1
#
_entry.id   AF-A0A955AXJ6-F1
#
_cell.length_a   1.000
_cell.length_b   1.000
_cell.length_c   1.000
_cell.angle_alpha   90.00
_cell.angle_beta   90.00
_cell.angle_gamma   90.00
#
_symmetry.space_group_name_H-M   'P 1'
#
loop_
_entity.id
_entity.type
_entity.pdbx_description
1 polymer ?
#
loop_
_entity_poly.entity_id
_entity_poly.type
_entity_poly.pdbx_seq_one_letter_code
_entity_poly.pdbx_strand_id
1 'polypeptide(L)'
;MRRKTWSAAKLAVVTGSLLAIIVVVASVRAAEQTSPNAAGPAADQQRIRRLIEALGAEQFATREKAQSELERMGVEVFDALNEARENPDIEIAHRVRHLLLGMRVVWSPETDPEEVRRIMQGYGERNDLERQGLADRLTTLDPSKAAAPLCRIARFDHSDRLAKYAALKLMGLSLPKDASAQQKQKLAGEITSLVTGSRRVASEWLRTYAQSITDPASTLPAW
;
A
#
# COMPACT_ATOMS: atom_id res chain seq x y z
N MET A 1 -7.53 17.54 91.83
CA MET A 1 -6.94 18.85 91.41
C MET A 1 -7.66 19.36 90.14
N ARG A 2 -7.40 20.62 89.74
CA ARG A 2 -7.74 21.36 88.48
C ARG A 2 -8.44 20.54 87.36
N ARG A 3 -9.65 20.89 86.86
CA ARG A 3 -9.98 21.94 85.81
C ARG A 3 -9.18 21.75 84.51
N LYS A 4 -9.67 21.76 83.25
CA LYS A 4 -10.90 22.15 82.48
C LYS A 4 -11.05 21.16 81.26
N THR A 5 -12.01 21.06 80.32
CA THR A 5 -13.38 21.55 79.96
C THR A 5 -14.00 20.52 78.95
N TRP A 6 -15.30 20.19 78.88
CA TRP A 6 -16.44 20.86 78.17
C TRP A 6 -16.25 21.14 76.66
N SER A 7 -17.21 20.89 75.75
CA SER A 7 -18.44 20.05 75.80
C SER A 7 -19.10 19.84 74.41
N ALA A 8 -19.82 18.71 74.25
CA ALA A 8 -20.98 18.43 73.37
C ALA A 8 -21.07 18.90 71.89
N ALA A 9 -21.28 17.93 70.99
CA ALA A 9 -22.18 18.06 69.84
C ALA A 9 -23.55 17.41 70.17
N LYS A 10 -24.65 17.85 69.54
CA LYS A 10 -26.04 17.57 69.98
C LYS A 10 -26.78 16.55 69.09
N LEU A 11 -27.73 15.83 69.69
CA LEU A 11 -28.85 15.20 68.99
C LEU A 11 -29.93 16.24 68.64
N ALA A 12 -30.55 16.10 67.46
CA ALA A 12 -31.94 16.47 67.14
C ALA A 12 -32.32 15.72 65.83
N VAL A 13 -33.21 14.73 65.87
CA VAL A 13 -34.68 14.81 65.63
C VAL A 13 -35.05 14.85 64.13
N VAL A 14 -35.99 13.97 63.75
CA VAL A 14 -36.46 13.73 62.37
C VAL A 14 -37.70 14.58 62.06
N THR A 15 -37.73 15.22 60.89
CA THR A 15 -38.93 15.83 60.28
C THR A 15 -38.84 15.84 58.74
N GLY A 16 -39.97 15.89 58.04
CA GLY A 16 -40.05 16.52 56.71
C GLY A 16 -40.10 15.64 55.44
N SER A 17 -41.26 15.04 55.18
CA SER A 17 -42.04 15.09 53.93
C SER A 17 -41.41 15.07 52.51
N LEU A 18 -42.00 14.22 51.65
CA LEU A 18 -42.27 14.38 50.21
C LEU A 18 -41.21 15.07 49.30
N LEU A 19 -40.70 14.29 48.33
CA LEU A 19 -41.03 14.56 46.91
C LEU A 19 -40.90 13.28 46.07
N ALA A 20 -41.87 13.02 45.18
CA ALA A 20 -41.79 11.93 44.21
C ALA A 20 -41.19 12.44 42.90
N ILE A 21 -39.92 12.10 42.63
CA ILE A 21 -39.23 12.48 41.39
C ILE A 21 -39.47 11.39 40.35
N ILE A 22 -40.30 11.69 39.35
CA ILE A 22 -40.48 10.85 38.16
C ILE A 22 -39.24 10.98 37.28
N VAL A 23 -38.37 9.98 37.30
CA VAL A 23 -37.22 9.91 36.39
C VAL A 23 -37.73 9.51 35.00
N VAL A 24 -37.91 10.50 34.13
CA VAL A 24 -38.20 10.28 32.71
C VAL A 24 -36.96 9.69 32.05
N VAL A 25 -36.98 8.39 31.75
CA VAL A 25 -35.90 7.70 31.03
C VAL A 25 -35.93 8.10 29.56
N ALA A 26 -35.29 9.23 29.25
CA ALA A 26 -35.11 9.73 27.90
C ALA A 26 -34.21 8.75 27.12
N SER A 27 -34.84 7.86 26.35
CA SER A 27 -34.15 6.84 25.56
C SER A 27 -33.45 7.48 24.36
N VAL A 28 -32.24 7.99 24.57
CA VAL A 28 -31.37 8.50 23.50
C VAL A 28 -30.95 7.34 22.60
N ARG A 29 -31.73 7.10 21.54
CA ARG A 29 -31.24 6.34 20.38
C ARG A 29 -30.14 7.19 19.73
N ALA A 30 -28.89 6.85 20.02
CA ALA A 30 -27.77 7.31 19.22
C ALA A 30 -28.02 6.83 17.78
N ALA A 31 -28.30 7.77 16.88
CA ALA A 31 -28.31 7.47 15.46
C ALA A 31 -26.86 7.20 15.04
N GLU A 32 -26.57 5.96 14.67
CA GLU A 32 -25.24 5.60 14.14
C GLU A 32 -25.01 6.38 12.84
N GLN A 33 -24.27 7.49 12.94
CA GLN A 33 -23.79 8.23 11.78
C GLN A 33 -22.71 7.40 11.10
N THR A 34 -23.14 6.46 10.25
CA THR A 34 -22.27 5.60 9.45
C THR A 34 -21.40 6.48 8.55
N SER A 35 -20.18 6.75 8.99
CA SER A 35 -19.24 7.58 8.26
C SER A 35 -18.93 6.92 6.91
N PRO A 36 -19.15 7.59 5.76
CA PRO A 36 -19.00 6.96 4.44
C PRO A 36 -17.58 6.43 4.14
N ASN A 37 -16.59 6.87 4.92
CA ASN A 37 -15.17 6.66 4.69
C ASN A 37 -14.60 5.38 5.35
N ALA A 38 -15.46 4.43 5.75
CA ALA A 38 -15.08 3.13 6.32
C ALA A 38 -15.08 1.99 5.29
N ALA A 39 -15.17 2.31 3.99
CA ALA A 39 -14.99 1.36 2.90
C ALA A 39 -13.52 0.90 2.84
N GLY A 40 -13.18 -0.21 3.49
CA GLY A 40 -11.81 -0.74 3.51
C GLY A 40 -11.31 -1.30 2.16
N PRO A 41 -10.04 -1.70 2.04
CA PRO A 41 -9.37 -1.98 0.76
C PRO A 41 -10.07 -2.98 -0.19
N ALA A 42 -10.87 -3.90 0.34
CA ALA A 42 -11.67 -4.82 -0.47
C ALA A 42 -12.79 -4.11 -1.27
N ALA A 43 -13.35 -3.02 -0.73
CA ALA A 43 -14.36 -2.20 -1.38
C ALA A 43 -13.75 -1.36 -2.51
N ASP A 44 -12.53 -0.83 -2.32
CA ASP A 44 -11.79 -0.13 -3.37
C ASP A 44 -11.45 -1.08 -4.52
N GLN A 45 -10.92 -2.27 -4.23
CA GLN A 45 -10.72 -3.30 -5.26
C GLN A 45 -12.02 -3.66 -5.99
N GLN A 46 -13.16 -3.70 -5.29
CA GLN A 46 -14.47 -3.94 -5.91
C GLN A 46 -14.96 -2.74 -6.75
N ARG A 47 -14.55 -1.50 -6.44
CA ARG A 47 -14.77 -0.32 -7.29
C ARG A 47 -13.86 -0.38 -8.53
N ILE A 48 -12.57 -0.68 -8.36
CA ILE A 48 -11.58 -0.78 -9.46
C ILE A 48 -12.01 -1.83 -10.49
N ARG A 49 -12.40 -3.04 -10.06
CA ARG A 49 -12.92 -4.09 -10.96
C ARG A 49 -14.10 -3.59 -11.81
N ARG A 50 -15.11 -3.00 -11.16
CA ARG A 50 -16.30 -2.43 -11.85
C ARG A 50 -15.96 -1.28 -12.80
N LEU A 51 -14.93 -0.48 -12.50
CA LEU A 51 -14.46 0.57 -13.42
C LEU A 51 -13.74 -0.03 -14.63
N ILE A 52 -12.94 -1.09 -14.45
CA ILE A 52 -12.29 -1.80 -15.56
C ILE A 52 -13.32 -2.51 -16.44
N GLU A 53 -14.32 -3.18 -15.85
CA GLU A 53 -15.48 -3.75 -16.56
C GLU A 53 -16.24 -2.68 -17.36
N ALA A 54 -16.45 -1.50 -16.77
CA ALA A 54 -17.14 -0.37 -17.41
C ALA A 54 -16.35 0.27 -18.58
N LEU A 55 -15.07 -0.06 -18.77
CA LEU A 55 -14.33 0.32 -19.99
C LEU A 55 -14.87 -0.41 -21.24
N GLY A 56 -15.59 -1.53 -21.11
CA GLY A 56 -16.22 -2.25 -22.23
C GLY A 56 -17.70 -1.92 -22.43
N ALA A 57 -18.28 -1.03 -21.61
CA ALA A 57 -19.71 -0.76 -21.62
C ALA A 57 -20.20 -0.16 -22.96
N GLU A 58 -21.35 -0.63 -23.48
CA GLU A 58 -21.91 -0.21 -24.78
C GLU A 58 -22.03 1.33 -24.92
N GLN A 59 -22.48 2.00 -23.85
CA GLN A 59 -22.67 3.44 -23.82
C GLN A 59 -21.33 4.18 -23.68
N PHE A 60 -20.98 5.01 -24.66
CA PHE A 60 -19.74 5.79 -24.69
C PHE A 60 -19.51 6.60 -23.41
N ALA A 61 -20.53 7.31 -22.92
CA ALA A 61 -20.44 8.12 -21.70
C ALA A 61 -20.05 7.30 -20.44
N THR A 62 -20.40 6.01 -20.40
CA THR A 62 -20.00 5.09 -19.32
C THR A 62 -18.50 4.76 -19.42
N ARG A 63 -18.00 4.49 -20.63
CA ARG A 63 -16.56 4.21 -20.88
C ARG A 63 -15.69 5.42 -20.52
N GLU A 64 -16.06 6.60 -21.01
CA GLU A 64 -15.33 7.84 -20.72
C GLU A 64 -15.34 8.18 -19.23
N LYS A 65 -16.47 8.01 -18.53
CA LYS A 65 -16.56 8.20 -17.07
C LYS A 65 -15.66 7.21 -16.33
N ALA A 66 -15.69 5.94 -16.72
CA ALA A 66 -14.90 4.88 -16.08
C ALA A 66 -13.40 5.11 -16.25
N GLN A 67 -12.97 5.45 -17.47
CA GLN A 67 -11.59 5.83 -17.77
C GLN A 67 -11.16 7.05 -16.95
N SER A 68 -11.96 8.11 -16.95
CA SER A 68 -11.68 9.33 -16.17
C SER A 68 -11.62 9.09 -14.65
N GLU A 69 -12.34 8.08 -14.12
CA GLU A 69 -12.23 7.68 -12.72
C GLU A 69 -10.94 6.89 -12.43
N LEU A 70 -10.50 6.03 -13.35
CA LEU A 70 -9.24 5.29 -13.23
C LEU A 70 -8.01 6.21 -13.36
N GLU A 71 -8.05 7.18 -14.28
CA GLU A 71 -7.00 8.21 -14.44
C GLU A 71 -6.80 9.03 -13.16
N ARG A 72 -7.90 9.36 -12.45
CA ARG A 72 -7.85 10.09 -11.17
C ARG A 72 -7.32 9.26 -10.00
N MET A 73 -7.40 7.92 -10.08
CA MET A 73 -6.78 7.00 -9.12
C MET A 73 -5.27 6.82 -9.39
N GLY A 74 -4.87 6.85 -10.66
CA GLY A 74 -3.46 6.89 -11.06
C GLY A 74 -2.70 5.61 -10.70
N VAL A 75 -1.57 5.71 -10.00
CA VAL A 75 -0.66 4.56 -9.80
C VAL A 75 -1.23 3.47 -8.89
N GLU A 76 -2.24 3.77 -8.06
CA GLU A 76 -2.87 2.76 -7.19
C GLU A 76 -3.66 1.69 -7.98
N VAL A 77 -4.11 2.01 -9.20
CA VAL A 77 -4.79 1.08 -10.11
C VAL A 77 -3.85 0.38 -11.09
N PHE A 78 -2.52 0.63 -11.02
CA PHE A 78 -1.54 0.07 -11.96
C PHE A 78 -1.62 -1.45 -12.06
N ASP A 79 -1.62 -2.16 -10.93
CA ASP A 79 -1.58 -3.63 -10.94
C ASP A 79 -2.86 -4.25 -11.51
N ALA A 80 -4.03 -3.71 -11.13
CA ALA A 80 -5.32 -4.16 -11.64
C ALA A 80 -5.47 -3.90 -13.15
N LEU A 81 -4.95 -2.76 -13.64
CA LEU A 81 -4.91 -2.46 -15.06
C LEU A 81 -3.86 -3.32 -15.79
N ASN A 82 -2.70 -3.61 -15.21
CA ASN A 82 -1.75 -4.53 -15.83
C ASN A 82 -2.29 -5.97 -15.91
N GLU A 83 -3.11 -6.42 -14.95
CA GLU A 83 -3.85 -7.69 -15.05
C GLU A 83 -4.90 -7.66 -16.18
N ALA A 84 -5.59 -6.53 -16.39
CA ALA A 84 -6.59 -6.36 -17.44
C ALA A 84 -6.01 -6.04 -18.83
N ARG A 85 -4.68 -5.98 -18.98
CA ARG A 85 -3.99 -5.53 -20.21
C ARG A 85 -4.25 -6.44 -21.42
N GLU A 86 -4.49 -7.72 -21.17
CA GLU A 86 -4.78 -8.76 -22.16
C GLU A 86 -6.23 -9.30 -22.02
N ASN A 87 -7.18 -8.42 -21.67
CA ASN A 87 -8.60 -8.79 -21.54
C ASN A 87 -9.17 -9.35 -22.88
N PRO A 88 -10.03 -10.39 -22.85
CA PRO A 88 -10.72 -10.86 -24.06
C PRO A 88 -11.59 -9.81 -24.77
N ASP A 89 -12.09 -8.81 -24.05
CA ASP A 89 -12.72 -7.61 -24.63
C ASP A 89 -11.63 -6.65 -25.15
N ILE A 90 -11.67 -6.40 -26.46
CA ILE A 90 -10.70 -5.58 -27.20
C ILE A 90 -10.80 -4.10 -26.82
N GLU A 91 -11.98 -3.56 -26.52
CA GLU A 91 -12.15 -2.15 -26.08
C GLU A 91 -11.59 -1.98 -24.65
N ILE A 92 -11.85 -2.93 -23.75
CA ILE A 92 -11.20 -2.95 -22.43
C ILE A 92 -9.68 -3.02 -22.60
N ALA A 93 -9.15 -4.03 -23.29
CA ALA A 93 -7.71 -4.21 -23.44
C ALA A 93 -7.03 -3.00 -24.13
N HIS A 94 -7.69 -2.36 -25.11
CA HIS A 94 -7.21 -1.14 -25.75
C HIS A 94 -7.15 0.05 -24.78
N ARG A 95 -8.25 0.34 -24.06
CA ARG A 95 -8.28 1.45 -23.08
C ARG A 95 -7.35 1.22 -21.90
N VAL A 96 -7.22 -0.01 -21.43
CA VAL A 96 -6.28 -0.40 -20.38
C VAL A 96 -4.83 -0.15 -20.81
N ARG A 97 -4.46 -0.52 -22.05
CA ARG A 97 -3.12 -0.20 -22.58
C ARG A 97 -2.87 1.31 -22.70
N HIS A 98 -3.88 2.09 -23.10
CA HIS A 98 -3.78 3.56 -23.12
C HIS A 98 -3.59 4.14 -21.71
N LEU A 99 -4.40 3.71 -20.73
CA LEU A 99 -4.29 4.11 -19.33
C LEU A 99 -2.90 3.85 -18.75
N LEU A 100 -2.34 2.65 -18.98
CA LEU A 100 -1.01 2.27 -18.50
C LEU A 100 0.11 3.14 -19.10
N LEU A 101 -0.01 3.55 -20.37
CA LEU A 101 0.94 4.47 -21.01
C LEU A 101 0.84 5.90 -20.47
N GLY A 102 -0.33 6.32 -19.98
CA GLY A 102 -0.55 7.62 -19.36
C GLY A 102 -0.09 7.74 -17.90
N MET A 103 0.27 6.63 -17.23
CA MET A 103 0.53 6.64 -15.79
C MET A 103 1.82 7.36 -15.40
N ARG A 104 1.70 8.28 -14.44
CA ARG A 104 2.83 9.02 -13.85
C ARG A 104 3.36 8.31 -12.60
N VAL A 105 4.32 7.41 -12.81
CA VAL A 105 5.05 6.76 -11.72
C VAL A 105 6.13 7.71 -11.17
N VAL A 106 6.15 7.93 -9.85
CA VAL A 106 7.18 8.73 -9.18
C VAL A 106 8.44 7.88 -8.99
N TRP A 107 9.36 7.95 -9.96
CA TRP A 107 10.56 7.11 -10.01
C TRP A 107 11.62 7.44 -8.94
N SER A 108 11.66 8.68 -8.46
CA SER A 108 12.65 9.20 -7.51
C SER A 108 11.98 10.08 -6.43
N PRO A 109 11.15 9.51 -5.54
CA PRO A 109 10.47 10.26 -4.48
C PRO A 109 11.49 10.86 -3.49
N GLU A 110 11.13 11.95 -2.82
CA GLU A 110 12.03 12.70 -1.93
C GLU A 110 12.54 11.88 -0.72
N THR A 111 11.82 10.81 -0.36
CA THR A 111 12.20 9.83 0.67
C THR A 111 13.38 8.93 0.29
N ASP A 112 13.71 8.83 -1.00
CA ASP A 112 14.84 8.00 -1.44
C ASP A 112 16.19 8.68 -1.11
N PRO A 113 17.25 7.91 -0.77
CA PRO A 113 18.60 8.42 -0.58
C PRO A 113 19.10 9.27 -1.77
N GLU A 114 19.97 10.24 -1.51
CA GLU A 114 20.45 11.17 -2.56
C GLU A 114 21.18 10.44 -3.70
N GLU A 115 21.91 9.35 -3.41
CA GLU A 115 22.53 8.51 -4.44
C GLU A 115 21.48 7.82 -5.33
N VAL A 116 20.38 7.33 -4.74
CA VAL A 116 19.27 6.72 -5.46
C VAL A 116 18.54 7.77 -6.31
N ARG A 117 18.22 8.94 -5.75
CA ARG A 117 17.56 10.03 -6.50
C ARG A 117 18.41 10.51 -7.68
N ARG A 118 19.73 10.58 -7.54
CA ARG A 118 20.66 10.91 -8.65
C ARG A 118 20.83 9.80 -9.70
N ILE A 119 20.55 8.54 -9.37
CA ILE A 119 20.50 7.45 -10.37
C ILE A 119 19.15 7.44 -11.09
N MET A 120 18.05 7.64 -10.37
CA MET A 120 16.67 7.54 -10.89
C MET A 120 16.14 8.84 -11.53
N GLN A 121 16.92 9.92 -11.54
CA GLN A 121 16.52 11.21 -12.11
C GLN A 121 16.15 11.09 -13.59
N GLY A 122 14.90 11.41 -13.94
CA GLY A 122 14.38 11.31 -15.31
C GLY A 122 14.18 9.88 -15.82
N TYR A 123 14.20 8.85 -14.96
CA TYR A 123 14.12 7.43 -15.37
C TYR A 123 12.97 7.15 -16.38
N GLY A 124 11.77 7.69 -16.14
CA GLY A 124 10.60 7.46 -16.99
C GLY A 124 10.68 8.07 -18.41
N GLU A 125 11.60 9.00 -18.65
CA GLU A 125 11.81 9.69 -19.94
C GLU A 125 12.82 8.94 -20.83
N ARG A 126 13.46 7.90 -20.28
CA ARG A 126 14.59 7.18 -20.88
C ARG A 126 14.15 6.00 -21.74
N ASN A 127 14.96 5.66 -22.73
CA ASN A 127 14.73 4.44 -23.52
C ASN A 127 15.06 3.16 -22.72
N ASP A 128 14.65 2.01 -23.24
CA ASP A 128 14.77 0.72 -22.55
C ASP A 128 16.21 0.26 -22.27
N LEU A 129 17.21 0.72 -23.04
CA LEU A 129 18.63 0.42 -22.80
C LEU A 129 19.21 1.35 -21.73
N GLU A 130 18.86 2.64 -21.77
CA GLU A 130 19.21 3.60 -20.71
C GLU A 130 18.63 3.16 -19.35
N ARG A 131 17.34 2.81 -19.29
CA ARG A 131 16.69 2.33 -18.06
C ARG A 131 17.32 1.05 -17.52
N GLN A 132 17.77 0.16 -18.39
CA GLN A 132 18.55 -1.01 -17.98
C GLN A 132 19.87 -0.59 -17.31
N GLY A 133 20.62 0.33 -17.92
CA GLY A 133 21.86 0.88 -17.36
C GLY A 133 21.66 1.63 -16.03
N LEU A 134 20.50 2.26 -15.82
CA LEU A 134 20.14 2.83 -14.51
C LEU A 134 19.87 1.72 -13.47
N ALA A 135 19.15 0.66 -13.83
CA ALA A 135 18.96 -0.50 -12.96
C ALA A 135 20.28 -1.20 -12.61
N ASP A 136 21.23 -1.26 -13.54
CA ASP A 136 22.58 -1.75 -13.28
C ASP A 136 23.35 -0.86 -12.29
N ARG A 137 23.27 0.48 -12.44
CA ARG A 137 23.86 1.44 -11.49
C ARG A 137 23.29 1.33 -10.08
N LEU A 138 22.02 0.94 -9.90
CA LEU A 138 21.46 0.67 -8.57
C LEU A 138 22.17 -0.49 -7.86
N THR A 139 22.68 -1.49 -8.60
CA THR A 139 23.38 -2.64 -8.01
C THR A 139 24.79 -2.33 -7.48
N THR A 140 25.31 -1.11 -7.71
CA THR A 140 26.57 -0.65 -7.09
C THR A 140 26.36 0.05 -5.75
N LEU A 141 25.13 0.07 -5.22
CA LEU A 141 24.79 0.59 -3.90
C LEU A 141 24.67 -0.55 -2.87
N ASP A 142 24.62 -0.20 -1.59
CA ASP A 142 24.22 -1.11 -0.52
C ASP A 142 22.88 -1.80 -0.86
N PRO A 143 22.69 -3.12 -0.61
CA PRO A 143 21.44 -3.80 -0.95
C PRO A 143 20.18 -3.18 -0.34
N SER A 144 20.31 -2.56 0.84
CA SER A 144 19.25 -1.79 1.50
C SER A 144 18.88 -0.48 0.81
N LYS A 145 19.79 0.14 0.04
CA LYS A 145 19.51 1.31 -0.81
C LYS A 145 18.99 0.89 -2.20
N ALA A 146 19.49 -0.21 -2.72
CA ALA A 146 19.14 -0.72 -4.05
C ALA A 146 17.74 -1.35 -4.11
N ALA A 147 17.27 -1.97 -3.02
CA ALA A 147 16.00 -2.70 -3.01
C ALA A 147 14.78 -1.86 -3.38
N ALA A 148 14.60 -0.70 -2.73
CA ALA A 148 13.42 0.14 -2.95
C ALA A 148 13.20 0.57 -4.42
N PRO A 149 14.19 1.16 -5.12
CA PRO A 149 14.04 1.51 -6.54
C PRO A 149 13.99 0.28 -7.46
N LEU A 150 14.67 -0.83 -7.16
CA LEU A 150 14.56 -2.06 -7.98
C LEU A 150 13.17 -2.71 -7.87
N CYS A 151 12.57 -2.75 -6.68
CA CYS A 151 11.16 -3.14 -6.49
C CYS A 151 10.20 -2.22 -7.26
N ARG A 152 10.48 -0.91 -7.29
CA ARG A 152 9.68 0.08 -8.02
C ARG A 152 9.69 -0.18 -9.53
N ILE A 153 10.85 -0.50 -10.11
CA ILE A 153 10.99 -0.92 -11.52
C ILE A 153 10.29 -2.26 -11.77
N ALA A 154 10.53 -3.26 -10.91
CA ALA A 154 9.92 -4.59 -11.01
C ALA A 154 8.38 -4.57 -10.97
N ARG A 155 7.80 -3.63 -10.23
CA ARG A 155 6.34 -3.45 -10.13
C ARG A 155 5.76 -2.56 -11.23
N PHE A 156 6.37 -1.42 -11.54
CA PHE A 156 5.72 -0.34 -12.29
C PHE A 156 6.29 -0.04 -13.69
N ASP A 157 7.41 -0.63 -14.12
CA ASP A 157 7.92 -0.36 -15.49
C ASP A 157 7.03 -1.04 -16.55
N HIS A 158 6.69 -0.33 -17.64
CA HIS A 158 5.85 -0.85 -18.71
C HIS A 158 6.48 -2.05 -19.45
N SER A 159 7.80 -2.12 -19.47
CA SER A 159 8.57 -3.17 -20.13
C SER A 159 8.65 -4.38 -19.21
N ASP A 160 7.85 -5.43 -19.48
CA ASP A 160 7.89 -6.71 -18.75
C ASP A 160 9.30 -7.33 -18.74
N ARG A 161 10.15 -6.97 -19.72
CA ARG A 161 11.58 -7.33 -19.77
C ARG A 161 12.39 -6.60 -18.70
N LEU A 162 12.23 -5.27 -18.56
CA LEU A 162 12.91 -4.48 -17.52
C LEU A 162 12.40 -4.81 -16.12
N ALA A 163 11.10 -5.04 -15.97
CA ALA A 163 10.51 -5.46 -14.70
C ALA A 163 11.18 -6.75 -14.18
N LYS A 164 11.27 -7.78 -15.04
CA LYS A 164 11.97 -9.05 -14.73
C LYS A 164 13.47 -8.84 -14.52
N TYR A 165 14.12 -7.96 -15.30
CA TYR A 165 15.54 -7.64 -15.13
C TYR A 165 15.83 -7.02 -13.76
N ALA A 166 15.02 -6.06 -13.31
CA ALA A 166 15.17 -5.42 -12.00
C ALA A 166 14.95 -6.40 -10.84
N ALA A 167 13.97 -7.32 -10.97
CA ALA A 167 13.78 -8.40 -10.01
C ALA A 167 15.02 -9.31 -9.91
N LEU A 168 15.54 -9.78 -11.05
CA LEU A 168 16.76 -10.61 -11.10
C LEU A 168 17.99 -9.87 -10.57
N LYS A 169 18.10 -8.55 -10.80
CA LYS A 169 19.19 -7.71 -10.26
C LYS A 169 19.14 -7.64 -8.75
N LEU A 170 17.95 -7.46 -8.15
CA LEU A 170 17.76 -7.46 -6.70
C LEU A 170 17.98 -8.85 -6.08
N MET A 171 17.53 -9.92 -6.74
CA MET A 171 17.81 -11.31 -6.35
C MET A 171 19.31 -11.66 -6.39
N GLY A 172 20.06 -11.03 -7.29
CA GLY A 172 21.52 -11.19 -7.39
C GLY A 172 22.33 -10.39 -6.36
N LEU A 173 21.71 -9.53 -5.55
CA LEU A 173 22.42 -8.75 -4.53
C LEU A 173 22.81 -9.63 -3.35
N SER A 174 24.08 -10.02 -3.30
CA SER A 174 24.66 -10.72 -2.16
C SER A 174 24.58 -9.87 -0.90
N LEU A 175 23.83 -10.33 0.10
CA LEU A 175 23.83 -9.73 1.43
C LEU A 175 25.19 -9.94 2.13
N PRO A 176 25.63 -9.00 2.99
CA PRO A 176 26.79 -9.22 3.84
C PRO A 176 26.67 -10.53 4.62
N LYS A 177 27.75 -11.32 4.69
CA LYS A 177 27.72 -12.67 5.32
C LYS A 177 27.40 -12.60 6.82
N ASP A 178 27.76 -11.49 7.42
CA ASP A 178 27.54 -11.04 8.80
C ASP A 178 26.20 -10.32 9.02
N ALA A 179 25.37 -10.13 7.98
CA ALA A 179 24.08 -9.46 8.11
C ALA A 179 23.17 -10.17 9.13
N SER A 180 22.82 -9.43 10.18
CA SER A 180 21.99 -9.91 11.29
C SER A 180 20.60 -10.33 10.84
N ALA A 181 19.95 -11.19 11.64
CA ALA A 181 18.56 -11.59 11.42
C ALA A 181 17.61 -10.37 11.33
N GLN A 182 17.87 -9.31 12.10
CA GLN A 182 17.08 -8.07 12.05
C GLN A 182 17.25 -7.31 10.72
N GLN A 183 18.48 -7.23 10.17
CA GLN A 183 18.71 -6.61 8.86
C GLN A 183 18.04 -7.42 7.74
N LYS A 184 18.16 -8.75 7.78
CA LYS A 184 17.48 -9.68 6.84
C LYS A 184 15.96 -9.53 6.91
N GLN A 185 15.38 -9.54 8.10
CA GLN A 185 13.94 -9.38 8.32
C GLN A 185 13.42 -8.01 7.89
N LYS A 186 14.20 -6.92 8.11
CA LYS A 186 13.85 -5.58 7.62
C LYS A 186 13.77 -5.57 6.10
N LEU A 187 14.81 -6.06 5.42
CA LEU A 187 14.87 -6.06 3.96
C LEU A 187 13.76 -6.94 3.35
N ALA A 188 13.50 -8.12 3.92
CA ALA A 188 12.41 -8.99 3.50
C ALA A 188 11.05 -8.29 3.61
N GLY A 189 10.79 -7.59 4.72
CA GLY A 189 9.56 -6.81 4.92
C GLY A 189 9.45 -5.60 3.96
N GLU A 190 10.56 -4.90 3.72
CA GLU A 190 10.65 -3.79 2.78
C GLU A 190 10.35 -4.24 1.34
N ILE A 191 11.01 -5.29 0.85
CA ILE A 191 10.73 -5.87 -0.48
C ILE A 191 9.27 -6.31 -0.56
N THR A 192 8.78 -7.09 0.42
CA THR A 192 7.40 -7.60 0.45
C THR A 192 6.37 -6.49 0.40
N SER A 193 6.50 -5.44 1.22
CA SER A 193 5.57 -4.31 1.25
C SER A 193 5.53 -3.57 -0.09
N LEU A 194 6.70 -3.28 -0.69
CA LEU A 194 6.80 -2.57 -1.96
C LEU A 194 6.18 -3.31 -3.15
N VAL A 195 6.16 -4.65 -3.13
CA VAL A 195 5.51 -5.48 -4.17
C VAL A 195 4.16 -6.08 -3.76
N THR A 196 3.61 -5.70 -2.59
CA THR A 196 2.31 -6.19 -2.09
C THR A 196 1.18 -5.84 -3.05
N GLY A 197 0.38 -6.86 -3.41
CA GLY A 197 -0.78 -6.73 -4.30
C GLY A 197 -0.51 -6.94 -5.79
N SER A 198 0.75 -6.82 -6.24
CA SER A 198 1.09 -6.96 -7.66
C SER A 198 1.18 -8.41 -8.12
N ARG A 199 0.37 -8.85 -9.08
CA ARG A 199 0.45 -10.19 -9.72
C ARG A 199 1.41 -10.25 -10.92
N ARG A 200 2.34 -9.31 -11.04
CA ARG A 200 3.40 -9.40 -12.07
C ARG A 200 4.42 -10.45 -11.66
N VAL A 201 4.87 -11.27 -12.62
CA VAL A 201 5.90 -12.31 -12.42
C VAL A 201 7.15 -11.78 -11.71
N ALA A 202 7.58 -10.56 -12.03
CA ALA A 202 8.70 -9.90 -11.36
C ALA A 202 8.42 -9.60 -9.86
N SER A 203 7.21 -9.16 -9.54
CA SER A 203 6.73 -8.95 -8.17
C SER A 203 6.54 -10.27 -7.41
N GLU A 204 6.19 -11.35 -8.09
CA GLU A 204 6.09 -12.70 -7.53
C GLU A 204 7.47 -13.25 -7.15
N TRP A 205 8.44 -13.21 -8.08
CA TRP A 205 9.83 -13.57 -7.79
C TRP A 205 10.41 -12.79 -6.61
N LEU A 206 10.09 -11.49 -6.50
CA LEU A 206 10.54 -10.68 -5.36
C LEU A 206 9.87 -11.03 -4.03
N ARG A 207 8.65 -11.58 -4.01
CA ARG A 207 8.03 -12.12 -2.78
C ARG A 207 8.69 -13.43 -2.35
N THR A 208 8.90 -14.37 -3.28
CA THR A 208 9.60 -15.63 -2.99
C THR A 208 11.04 -15.35 -2.54
N TYR A 209 11.72 -14.39 -3.18
CA TYR A 209 13.05 -13.93 -2.76
C TYR A 209 13.03 -13.32 -1.36
N ALA A 210 12.09 -12.41 -1.06
CA ALA A 210 11.96 -11.82 0.27
C ALA A 210 11.76 -12.88 1.37
N GLN A 211 10.93 -13.91 1.12
CA GLN A 211 10.79 -15.04 2.03
C GLN A 211 12.12 -15.80 2.21
N SER A 212 12.83 -16.07 1.12
CA SER A 212 14.10 -16.81 1.14
C SER A 212 15.25 -16.11 1.89
N ILE A 213 15.20 -14.77 2.00
CA ILE A 213 16.16 -14.00 2.83
C ILE A 213 16.04 -14.35 4.32
N THR A 214 14.83 -14.71 4.77
CA THR A 214 14.52 -15.02 6.18
C THR A 214 14.42 -16.52 6.47
N ASP A 215 13.86 -17.29 5.54
CA ASP A 215 13.74 -18.74 5.61
C ASP A 215 13.90 -19.35 4.20
N PRO A 216 15.12 -19.75 3.81
CA PRO A 216 15.35 -20.38 2.51
C PRO A 216 14.59 -21.70 2.33
N ALA A 217 14.40 -22.46 3.41
CA ALA A 217 13.96 -23.85 3.35
C ALA A 217 12.49 -23.98 2.96
N SER A 218 11.61 -23.11 3.48
CA SER A 218 10.20 -23.10 3.09
C SER A 218 9.95 -22.60 1.66
N THR A 219 10.90 -21.87 1.05
CA THR A 219 10.76 -21.38 -0.33
C THR A 219 11.13 -22.38 -1.43
N LEU A 220 11.77 -23.51 -1.08
CA LEU A 220 12.20 -24.51 -2.07
C LEU A 220 11.09 -25.04 -3.00
N PRO A 221 9.81 -25.21 -2.58
CA PRO A 221 8.73 -25.63 -3.48
C PRO A 221 8.17 -24.51 -4.39
N ALA A 222 8.68 -23.28 -4.29
CA ALA A 222 8.23 -22.10 -5.02
C ALA A 222 9.26 -21.55 -6.02
N TRP A 223 10.32 -22.32 -6.29
CA TRP A 223 11.39 -22.06 -7.26
C TRP A 223 11.43 -23.16 -8.34
#